data_AF-A0A7R6WY87-F1
#
_entry.id   AF-A0A7R6WY87-F1
#
_cell.length_a   1.000
_cell.length_b   1.000
_cell.length_c   1.000
_cell.angle_alpha   90.00
_cell.angle_beta   90.00
_cell.angle_gamma   90.00
#
_symmetry.space_group_name_H-M   'P 1'
#
loop_
_entity.id
_entity.type
_entity.pdbx_description
1 polymer ?
#
loop_
_entity_poly.entity_id
_entity_poly.type
_entity_poly.pdbx_seq_one_letter_code
_entity_poly.pdbx_strand_id
1 'polypeptide(L)'
;MIGWDMSGAQSDMSKAQSDDIPADMSETPLPTVRITYCTQCQWLLRAGWMAQELLSTFGTDLGEVTLVPGTGGIFTISCNEVLVWDRKRDGGFPDAAKLKQLVRDVIDPDRDLGHSDRKGHTSKGHTQEDPA
;
A
#
# COMPACT_ATOMS: atom_id res chain seq x y z
N MET A 1 40.54 5.92 -68.44
CA MET A 1 41.36 6.89 -67.67
C MET A 1 40.63 8.21 -67.62
N ILE A 2 39.78 8.43 -66.63
CA ILE A 2 39.49 9.78 -66.11
C ILE A 2 39.16 9.56 -64.63
N GLY A 3 40.11 9.92 -63.76
CA GLY A 3 39.95 9.82 -62.32
C GLY A 3 39.00 10.90 -61.82
N TRP A 4 38.11 10.52 -60.91
CA TRP A 4 37.40 11.48 -60.07
C TRP A 4 38.00 11.42 -58.67
N ASP A 5 38.56 12.56 -58.32
CA ASP A 5 39.20 12.94 -57.07
C ASP A 5 38.30 12.62 -55.86
N MET A 6 38.86 11.82 -54.96
CA MET A 6 38.36 11.65 -53.60
C MET A 6 38.73 12.89 -52.78
N SER A 7 37.81 13.84 -52.67
CA SER A 7 37.92 14.90 -51.65
C SER A 7 36.55 15.27 -51.10
N GLY A 8 36.40 15.03 -49.79
CA GLY A 8 35.53 15.85 -48.94
C GLY A 8 34.19 15.23 -48.53
N ALA A 9 34.21 14.35 -47.54
CA ALA A 9 33.12 14.23 -46.56
C ALA A 9 33.62 13.48 -45.32
N GLN A 10 34.46 14.16 -44.53
CA GLN A 10 34.74 13.74 -43.17
C GLN A 10 34.03 14.74 -42.26
N SER A 11 32.74 14.49 -42.05
CA SER A 11 31.93 15.19 -41.04
C SER A 11 31.77 14.24 -39.87
N ASP A 12 32.73 14.36 -38.97
CA ASP A 12 32.74 14.05 -37.54
C ASP A 12 31.48 13.33 -36.99
N MET A 13 31.60 12.02 -36.83
CA MET A 13 30.75 11.21 -35.94
C MET A 13 31.19 11.44 -34.48
N SER A 14 31.02 12.65 -33.95
CA SER A 14 31.40 12.95 -32.56
C SER A 14 30.50 14.00 -31.92
N LYS A 15 29.33 13.56 -31.44
CA LYS A 15 28.60 14.05 -30.24
C LYS A 15 27.11 13.74 -30.36
N ALA A 16 26.74 12.48 -30.11
CA ALA A 16 25.49 12.22 -29.43
C ALA A 16 25.82 12.27 -27.94
N GLN A 17 25.78 13.47 -27.37
CA GLN A 17 25.99 13.71 -25.96
C GLN A 17 24.81 13.08 -25.20
N SER A 18 25.13 12.12 -24.33
CA SER A 18 24.23 11.39 -23.46
C SER A 18 23.96 12.21 -22.20
N ASP A 19 23.33 13.37 -22.34
CA ASP A 19 22.99 14.23 -21.22
C ASP A 19 21.52 14.65 -21.36
N ASP A 20 20.59 13.86 -20.82
CA ASP A 20 19.25 14.29 -20.36
C ASP A 20 18.44 13.07 -19.86
N ILE A 21 18.90 12.45 -18.77
CA ILE A 21 18.01 11.70 -17.87
C ILE A 21 17.96 12.53 -16.58
N PRO A 22 16.86 13.23 -16.25
CA PRO A 22 16.74 13.85 -14.95
C PRO A 22 16.58 12.73 -13.93
N ALA A 23 17.68 12.38 -13.28
CA ALA A 23 17.67 11.59 -12.07
C ALA A 23 17.22 12.50 -10.92
N ASP A 24 15.93 12.49 -10.60
CA ASP A 24 15.50 12.78 -9.23
C ASP A 24 15.52 11.47 -8.45
N MET A 25 16.68 11.16 -7.86
CA MET A 25 16.87 10.00 -6.99
C MET A 25 17.01 10.45 -5.53
N SER A 26 16.07 11.27 -5.06
CA SER A 26 15.97 11.62 -3.64
C SER A 26 14.54 11.66 -3.10
N GLU A 27 13.58 11.03 -3.79
CA GLU A 27 12.24 10.87 -3.24
C GLU A 27 12.21 9.65 -2.31
N THR A 28 11.92 9.87 -1.03
CA THR A 28 11.71 8.76 -0.09
C THR A 28 10.50 7.97 -0.58
N PRO A 29 10.63 6.65 -0.82
CA PRO A 29 9.53 5.88 -1.38
C PRO A 29 8.32 5.93 -0.45
N LEU A 30 7.16 6.19 -1.03
CA LEU A 30 5.91 6.24 -0.27
C LEU A 30 5.65 4.88 0.41
N PRO A 31 5.08 4.88 1.63
CA PRO A 31 4.73 3.66 2.33
C PRO A 31 3.80 2.74 1.52
N THR A 32 4.02 1.44 1.61
CA THR A 32 3.20 0.43 0.93
C THR A 32 2.53 -0.50 1.94
N VAL A 33 1.30 -0.91 1.67
CA VAL A 33 0.58 -1.86 2.52
C VAL A 33 0.31 -3.14 1.75
N ARG A 34 0.55 -4.29 2.37
CA ARG A 34 0.26 -5.60 1.80
C ARG A 34 -0.76 -6.34 2.65
N ILE A 35 -1.88 -6.72 2.05
CA ILE A 35 -2.92 -7.55 2.67
C ILE A 35 -2.89 -8.94 2.03
N THR A 36 -2.37 -9.92 2.75
CA THR A 36 -2.38 -11.31 2.30
C THR A 36 -3.61 -12.01 2.84
N TYR A 37 -4.43 -12.61 1.98
CA TYR A 37 -5.73 -13.17 2.37
C TYR A 37 -5.97 -14.58 1.81
N CYS A 38 -6.64 -15.42 2.61
CA CYS A 38 -7.07 -16.74 2.19
C CYS A 38 -8.19 -16.68 1.13
N THR A 39 -7.92 -17.17 -0.08
CA THR A 39 -8.91 -17.23 -1.18
C THR A 39 -10.01 -18.26 -0.91
N GLN A 40 -9.63 -19.43 -0.39
CA GLN A 40 -10.56 -20.53 -0.05
C GLN A 40 -11.56 -20.13 1.04
N CYS A 41 -11.19 -19.15 1.87
CA CYS A 41 -11.98 -18.67 2.99
C CYS A 41 -12.96 -17.55 2.58
N GLN A 42 -13.00 -17.17 1.30
CA GLN A 42 -13.83 -16.08 0.76
C GLN A 42 -13.57 -14.73 1.43
N TRP A 43 -12.30 -14.44 1.78
CA TRP A 43 -11.93 -13.19 2.46
C TRP A 43 -11.53 -12.05 1.53
N LEU A 44 -11.65 -12.22 0.20
CA LEU A 44 -11.35 -11.16 -0.78
C LEU A 44 -12.13 -9.88 -0.49
N LEU A 45 -13.45 -9.96 -0.27
CA LEU A 45 -14.28 -8.77 -0.04
C LEU A 45 -13.86 -8.01 1.21
N ARG A 46 -13.46 -8.72 2.27
CA ARG A 46 -12.95 -8.12 3.50
C ARG A 46 -11.61 -7.42 3.26
N ALA A 47 -10.69 -8.10 2.58
CA ALA A 47 -9.38 -7.53 2.23
C ALA A 47 -9.53 -6.28 1.34
N GLY A 48 -10.40 -6.34 0.33
CA GLY A 48 -10.67 -5.23 -0.58
C GLY A 48 -11.34 -4.05 0.10
N TRP A 49 -12.26 -4.27 1.05
CA TRP A 49 -12.84 -3.19 1.85
C TRP A 49 -11.79 -2.52 2.75
N MET A 50 -10.94 -3.29 3.43
CA MET A 50 -9.85 -2.75 4.24
C MET A 50 -8.85 -1.94 3.41
N ALA A 51 -8.55 -2.37 2.19
CA ALA A 51 -7.73 -1.59 1.26
C ALA A 51 -8.37 -0.24 0.90
N GLN A 52 -9.69 -0.22 0.65
CA GLN A 52 -10.43 1.01 0.39
C GLN A 52 -10.44 1.96 1.60
N GLU A 53 -10.61 1.43 2.82
CA GLU A 53 -10.52 2.24 4.05
C GLU A 53 -9.16 2.92 4.18
N LEU A 54 -8.07 2.20 3.89
CA LEU A 54 -6.72 2.76 3.94
C LEU A 54 -6.50 3.83 2.86
N LEU A 55 -6.83 3.51 1.60
CA LEU A 55 -6.64 4.44 0.48
C LEU A 55 -7.51 5.69 0.61
N SER A 56 -8.72 5.58 1.15
CA SER A 56 -9.58 6.74 1.42
C SER A 56 -9.11 7.61 2.59
N THR A 57 -8.39 7.04 3.55
CA THR A 57 -7.89 7.76 4.73
C THR A 57 -6.56 8.45 4.48
N PHE A 58 -5.63 7.74 3.85
CA PHE A 58 -4.25 8.21 3.66
C PHE A 58 -4.02 8.80 2.27
N GLY A 59 -4.90 8.55 1.30
CA GLY A 59 -4.83 9.17 -0.02
C GLY A 59 -3.47 8.97 -0.69
N THR A 60 -2.84 10.08 -1.07
CA THR A 60 -1.52 10.13 -1.72
C THR A 60 -0.35 9.88 -0.78
N ASP A 61 -0.58 9.77 0.53
CA ASP A 61 0.47 9.47 1.51
C ASP A 61 0.81 7.98 1.53
N LEU A 62 0.01 7.13 0.87
CA LEU A 62 0.35 5.74 0.56
C LEU A 62 0.75 5.62 -0.91
N GLY A 63 1.80 4.86 -1.17
CA GLY A 63 2.20 4.51 -2.53
C GLY A 63 1.26 3.47 -3.14
N GLU A 64 0.94 2.43 -2.37
CA GLU A 64 0.05 1.36 -2.82
C GLU A 64 -0.56 0.55 -1.67
N VAL A 65 -1.67 -0.13 -1.96
CA VAL A 65 -2.19 -1.24 -1.15
C VAL A 65 -2.33 -2.48 -2.02
N THR A 66 -1.49 -3.49 -1.78
CA THR A 66 -1.48 -4.73 -2.53
C THR A 66 -2.38 -5.78 -1.89
N LEU A 67 -3.27 -6.40 -2.67
CA LEU A 67 -4.01 -7.60 -2.27
C LEU A 67 -3.27 -8.85 -2.77
N VAL A 68 -2.90 -9.74 -1.86
CA VAL A 68 -2.09 -10.93 -2.15
C VAL A 68 -2.89 -12.20 -1.86
N PRO A 69 -3.23 -13.00 -2.89
CA PRO A 69 -3.89 -14.28 -2.69
C PRO A 69 -3.00 -15.26 -1.90
N GLY A 70 -3.59 -15.95 -0.93
CA GLY A 70 -2.97 -17.02 -0.17
C GLY A 70 -3.96 -18.12 0.21
N THR A 71 -3.52 -19.10 1.01
CA THR A 71 -4.31 -20.26 1.45
C THR A 71 -4.12 -20.52 2.95
N GLY A 72 -4.75 -21.57 3.49
CA GLY A 72 -4.49 -22.02 4.86
C GLY A 72 -5.01 -21.08 5.96
N GLY A 73 -6.07 -20.33 5.69
CA GLY A 73 -6.65 -19.38 6.65
C GLY A 73 -5.72 -18.22 6.99
N ILE A 74 -4.80 -17.87 6.09
CA ILE A 74 -3.93 -16.69 6.23
C ILE A 74 -4.76 -15.41 6.13
N PHE A 75 -4.50 -14.48 7.04
CA PHE A 75 -4.90 -13.09 6.89
C PHE A 75 -3.89 -12.22 7.64
N THR A 76 -3.02 -11.56 6.89
CA THR A 76 -1.98 -10.68 7.45
C THR A 76 -2.00 -9.33 6.75
N ILE A 77 -1.65 -8.30 7.50
CA ILE A 77 -1.49 -6.94 7.00
C ILE A 77 -0.09 -6.49 7.41
N SER A 78 0.74 -6.12 6.44
CA SER A 78 2.02 -5.45 6.69
C SER A 78 2.02 -4.05 6.09
N CYS A 79 2.69 -3.12 6.75
CA CYS A 79 2.99 -1.80 6.21
C CYS A 79 4.51 -1.69 6.11
N ASN A 80 5.02 -1.48 4.91
CA ASN A 80 6.42 -1.70 4.56
C ASN A 80 6.87 -3.10 5.02
N GLU A 81 7.92 -3.19 5.84
CA GLU A 81 8.44 -4.43 6.41
C GLU A 81 7.83 -4.78 7.77
N VAL A 82 6.90 -3.97 8.29
CA VAL A 82 6.31 -4.13 9.63
C VAL A 82 5.01 -4.93 9.57
N LEU A 83 4.94 -6.04 10.31
CA LEU A 83 3.71 -6.83 10.46
C LEU A 83 2.71 -6.14 11.41
N VAL A 84 1.79 -5.40 10.81
CA VAL A 84 0.74 -4.63 11.48
C VAL A 84 -0.35 -5.53 12.09
N TRP A 85 -0.78 -6.57 11.37
CA TRP A 85 -1.82 -7.50 11.84
C TRP A 85 -1.58 -8.92 11.36
N ASP A 86 -1.84 -9.89 12.24
CA ASP A 86 -1.94 -11.31 11.92
C ASP A 86 -3.18 -11.89 12.61
N ARG A 87 -4.09 -12.47 11.81
CA ARG A 87 -5.35 -13.02 12.32
C ARG A 87 -5.21 -14.05 13.43
N LYS A 88 -4.17 -14.89 13.38
CA LYS A 88 -3.92 -15.91 14.41
C LYS A 88 -3.33 -15.26 15.66
N ARG A 89 -2.40 -14.31 15.50
CA ARG A 89 -1.74 -13.60 16.63
C ARG A 89 -2.71 -12.67 17.36
N ASP A 90 -3.47 -11.87 16.61
CA ASP A 90 -4.23 -10.73 17.12
C ASP A 90 -5.72 -11.03 17.33
N GLY A 91 -6.16 -12.26 17.04
CA GLY A 91 -7.51 -12.72 17.35
C GLY A 91 -8.57 -12.21 16.38
N GLY A 92 -8.50 -12.65 15.13
CA GLY A 92 -9.52 -12.33 14.12
C GLY A 92 -9.10 -11.19 13.19
N PHE A 93 -10.02 -10.28 12.90
CA PHE A 93 -9.79 -9.20 11.93
C PHE A 93 -9.88 -7.84 12.63
N PRO A 94 -9.08 -6.85 12.25
CA PRO A 94 -9.20 -5.52 12.82
C PRO A 94 -10.52 -4.89 12.33
N ASP A 95 -11.11 -4.02 13.15
CA ASP A 95 -12.06 -3.04 12.63
C ASP A 95 -11.32 -1.92 11.87
N ALA A 96 -12.07 -1.07 11.16
CA ALA A 96 -11.49 -0.01 10.36
C ALA A 96 -10.70 1.01 11.21
N ALA A 97 -11.20 1.38 12.39
CA ALA A 97 -10.54 2.36 13.24
C ALA A 97 -9.19 1.84 13.71
N LYS A 98 -9.15 0.61 14.22
CA LYS A 98 -7.93 -0.05 14.68
C LYS A 98 -6.93 -0.24 13.55
N LEU A 99 -7.39 -0.64 12.36
CA LEU A 99 -6.52 -0.78 11.19
C LEU A 99 -5.86 0.55 10.81
N LYS A 100 -6.65 1.63 10.74
CA LYS A 100 -6.15 2.97 10.39
C LYS A 100 -5.13 3.47 11.42
N GLN A 101 -5.41 3.27 12.71
CA GLN A 101 -4.47 3.60 13.78
C GLN A 101 -3.14 2.88 13.64
N LEU A 102 -3.18 1.55 13.46
CA LEU A 102 -1.94 0.77 13.37
C LEU A 102 -1.09 1.14 12.16
N VAL A 103 -1.72 1.48 11.02
CA VAL A 103 -0.98 1.95 9.84
C VAL A 103 -0.42 3.36 10.08
N ARG A 104 -1.20 4.28 10.67
CA ARG A 104 -0.75 5.62 11.06
C ARG A 104 0.47 5.56 11.97
N ASP A 105 0.43 4.70 12.99
CA ASP A 105 1.53 4.53 13.94
C ASP A 105 2.85 4.10 13.26
N VAL A 106 2.79 3.50 12.07
CA VAL A 106 3.97 3.12 11.27
C VAL A 106 4.44 4.24 10.34
N ILE A 107 3.53 5.00 9.72
CA ILE A 107 3.87 5.92 8.62
C ILE A 107 3.91 7.39 9.03
N ASP A 108 3.12 7.79 10.02
CA ASP A 108 2.97 9.19 10.47
C ASP A 108 2.37 9.21 11.89
N PRO A 109 3.16 8.84 12.93
CA PRO A 109 2.66 8.59 14.28
C PRO A 109 1.99 9.80 14.95
N ASP A 110 2.29 11.01 14.48
CA ASP A 110 1.79 12.26 15.06
C ASP A 110 0.48 12.74 14.40
N ARG A 111 0.02 12.09 13.31
CA ARG A 111 -1.21 12.46 12.60
C ARG A 111 -2.47 12.13 13.38
N ASP A 112 -3.32 13.12 13.61
CA ASP A 112 -4.66 12.92 14.17
C ASP A 112 -5.61 12.26 13.14
N LEU A 113 -6.23 11.13 13.51
CA LEU A 113 -7.23 10.44 12.69
C LEU A 113 -8.68 10.79 13.07
N GLY A 114 -8.86 11.81 13.93
CA GLY A 114 -10.15 12.33 14.35
C GLY A 114 -11.00 11.27 15.04
N HIS A 115 -12.13 10.91 14.44
CA HIS A 115 -13.06 9.93 15.02
C HIS A 115 -12.44 8.54 15.20
N SER A 116 -11.44 8.18 14.41
CA SER A 116 -10.77 6.89 14.56
C SER A 116 -9.92 6.82 15.83
N ASP A 117 -9.46 7.96 16.34
CA ASP A 117 -8.65 8.05 17.57
C ASP A 117 -9.49 8.15 18.87
N ARG A 118 -10.80 8.38 18.74
CA ARG A 118 -11.70 8.34 19.90
C ARG A 118 -12.07 6.89 20.21
N LYS A 119 -11.88 6.47 21.45
CA LYS A 119 -12.30 5.13 21.93
C LYS A 119 -13.78 4.91 21.60
N GLY A 120 -14.07 3.91 20.76
CA GLY A 120 -15.42 3.54 20.36
C GLY A 120 -16.27 3.16 21.58
N HIS A 121 -17.46 3.73 21.67
CA HIS A 121 -18.50 3.28 22.60
C HIS A 121 -18.78 1.79 22.36
N THR A 122 -18.58 0.98 23.39
CA THR A 122 -19.03 -0.42 23.40
C THR A 122 -20.55 -0.44 23.18
N SER A 123 -21.02 -1.04 22.10
CA SER A 123 -22.43 -1.38 21.96
C SER A 123 -22.79 -2.41 23.03
N LYS A 124 -23.51 -1.98 24.07
CA LYS A 124 -24.14 -2.91 25.01
C LYS A 124 -25.12 -3.77 24.22
N GLY A 125 -24.96 -5.10 24.28
CA GLY A 125 -25.86 -6.05 23.68
C GLY A 125 -27.30 -5.84 24.16
N HIS A 126 -28.23 -5.73 23.22
CA HIS A 126 -29.65 -5.78 23.50
C HIS A 126 -30.06 -7.25 23.55
N THR A 127 -30.08 -7.84 24.74
CA THR A 127 -30.80 -9.10 24.96
C THR A 127 -32.27 -8.73 25.07
N GLN A 128 -33.02 -8.98 24.00
CA GLN A 128 -34.48 -9.00 24.07
C GLN A 128 -34.86 -10.39 24.60
N GLU A 129 -35.31 -10.45 25.86
CA GLU A 129 -35.95 -11.64 26.41
C GLU A 129 -37.38 -11.70 25.89
N ASP A 130 -37.72 -12.78 25.19
CA ASP A 130 -39.08 -13.09 24.75
C ASP A 130 -39.91 -13.58 25.96
N PRO A 131 -41.06 -12.95 26.30
CA PRO A 131 -41.98 -13.54 27.25
C PRO A 131 -42.86 -14.59 26.54
N ALA A 132 -42.98 -15.74 27.21
CA ALA A 132 -43.79 -16.90 26.83
C ALA A 132 -45.30 -16.63 26.81
#